data_AF-A0A1H7KAZ5-F1
#
_entry.id   AF-A0A1H7KAZ5-F1
#
_cell.length_a   1.000
_cell.length_b   1.000
_cell.length_c   1.000
_cell.angle_alpha   90.00
_cell.angle_beta   90.00
_cell.angle_gamma   90.00
#
_symmetry.space_group_name_H-M   'P 1'
#
loop_
_entity.id
_entity.type
_entity.pdbx_description
1 polymer ?
#
loop_
_entity_poly.entity_id
_entity_poly.type
_entity_poly.pdbx_seq_one_letter_code
_entity_poly.pdbx_strand_id
1 'polypeptide(L)'
;MSILHNPYKGDYDHVPEMDKKGRFRDRFFYKGDIYVLPYGETEKKKTYLPCLLFGAGMLAALVVQGLVNQTSSRTLWVVLPYFCQFLPVLFFLIGIVEFAGATPRMTRQQYDKGVGRMHFCGIAVIVMAALSTVCEVVYLIIRRGQYDIVRELIYLFLHVPVIVLACFFARYYNKKFSGISVESGK
;
A
#
# COMPACT_ATOMS: atom_id res chain seq x y z
N MET A 1 14.50 -7.77 21.10
CA MET A 1 13.84 -6.55 20.59
C MET A 1 12.45 -6.49 21.20
N SER A 2 12.11 -5.42 21.93
CA SER A 2 10.80 -5.27 22.57
C SER A 2 9.73 -5.00 21.50
N ILE A 3 8.59 -5.69 21.62
CA ILE A 3 7.39 -5.56 20.76
C ILE A 3 6.81 -4.11 20.77
N LEU A 4 7.28 -3.25 21.67
CA LEU A 4 6.82 -1.85 21.86
C LEU A 4 7.80 -0.78 21.35
N HIS A 5 8.81 -1.14 20.54
CA HIS A 5 9.74 -0.14 20.00
C HIS A 5 9.06 0.74 18.93
N ASN A 6 8.76 2.00 19.27
CA ASN A 6 8.33 2.99 18.30
C ASN A 6 9.55 3.51 17.51
N PRO A 7 9.69 3.18 16.20
CA PRO A 7 10.86 3.56 15.42
C PRO A 7 10.96 5.08 15.19
N TYR A 8 9.87 5.82 15.39
CA TYR A 8 9.81 7.27 15.21
C TYR A 8 10.14 8.05 16.48
N LYS A 9 10.32 7.39 17.63
CA LYS A 9 10.54 8.09 18.92
C LYS A 9 11.81 8.95 18.89
N GLY A 10 12.85 8.51 18.19
CA GLY A 10 14.11 9.26 18.06
C GLY A 10 14.01 10.53 17.22
N ASP A 11 12.95 10.67 16.42
CA ASP A 11 12.76 11.82 15.53
C ASP A 11 12.14 13.04 16.24
N TYR A 12 11.80 12.90 17.53
CA TYR A 12 11.23 13.97 18.34
C TYR A 12 12.18 14.32 19.48
N ASP A 13 12.29 15.62 19.76
CA ASP A 13 13.00 16.14 20.91
C ASP A 13 12.11 17.11 21.69
N HIS A 14 12.56 17.50 22.88
CA HIS A 14 11.85 18.44 23.74
C HIS A 14 12.81 19.46 24.33
N VAL A 15 12.33 20.69 24.43
CA VAL A 15 12.99 21.76 25.17
C VAL A 15 12.05 22.31 26.23
N PRO A 16 12.53 22.55 27.46
CA PRO A 16 11.72 23.19 28.49
C PRO A 16 11.49 24.65 28.10
N GLU A 17 10.22 25.04 27.98
CA GLU A 17 9.81 26.41 27.72
C GLU A 17 9.06 26.97 28.92
N MET A 18 9.29 28.25 29.25
CA MET A 18 8.58 28.93 30.32
C MET A 18 7.36 29.66 29.74
N ASP A 19 6.15 29.30 30.19
CA ASP A 19 4.91 30.01 29.86
C ASP A 19 4.96 31.46 30.39
N LYS A 20 4.15 32.36 29.83
CA LYS A 20 4.03 33.77 30.26
C LYS A 20 3.67 33.94 31.75
N LYS A 21 3.25 32.84 32.40
CA LYS A 21 2.90 32.74 33.83
C LYS A 21 4.00 32.11 34.68
N GLY A 22 5.22 31.93 34.16
CA GLY A 22 6.36 31.36 34.89
C GLY A 22 6.30 29.84 35.11
N ARG A 23 5.43 29.12 34.41
CA ARG A 23 5.30 27.65 34.51
C ARG A 23 6.16 26.97 33.44
N PHE A 24 6.94 25.97 33.83
CA PHE A 24 7.67 25.12 32.89
C PHE A 24 6.70 24.21 32.12
N ARG A 25 6.86 24.16 30.80
CA ARG A 25 6.17 23.25 29.90
C ARG A 25 7.16 22.72 28.88
N ASP A 26 7.17 21.41 28.68
CA ASP A 26 7.97 20.82 27.61
C ASP A 26 7.32 21.10 26.26
N ARG A 27 8.08 21.74 25.36
CA ARG A 27 7.72 21.89 23.96
C ARG A 27 8.40 20.78 23.16
N PHE A 28 7.59 19.87 22.60
CA PHE A 28 8.06 18.85 21.68
C PHE A 28 8.22 19.42 20.27
N PHE A 29 9.32 19.11 19.60
CA PHE A 29 9.55 19.46 18.19
C PHE A 29 10.14 18.27 17.43
N TYR A 30 9.90 18.26 16.12
CA TYR A 30 10.42 17.23 15.21
C TYR A 30 11.82 17.61 14.74
N LYS A 31 12.77 16.68 14.87
CA LYS A 31 14.17 16.81 14.42
C LYS A 31 14.58 15.77 13.37
N GLY A 32 13.68 14.86 13.01
CA GLY A 32 13.95 13.85 11.99
C GLY A 32 13.97 14.41 10.57
N ASP A 33 14.23 13.54 9.61
CA ASP A 33 14.20 13.86 8.18
C ASP A 33 12.80 14.25 7.71
N ILE A 34 12.73 15.32 6.91
CA ILE A 34 11.49 15.79 6.30
C ILE A 34 11.47 15.38 4.83
N TYR A 35 10.41 14.67 4.44
CA TYR A 35 10.16 14.19 3.09
C TYR A 35 9.28 15.20 2.36
N VAL A 36 9.83 15.86 1.35
CA VAL A 36 9.15 16.94 0.63
C VAL A 36 8.71 16.44 -0.75
N LEU A 37 7.40 16.52 -1.03
CA LEU A 37 6.86 16.21 -2.35
C LEU A 37 7.37 17.21 -3.40
N PRO A 38 7.60 16.78 -4.66
CA PRO A 38 8.07 17.65 -5.74
C PRO A 38 7.02 18.67 -6.23
N TYR A 39 5.89 18.80 -5.53
CA TYR A 39 4.78 19.66 -5.90
C TYR A 39 4.04 20.18 -4.67
N GLY A 40 3.30 21.29 -4.85
CA GLY A 40 2.52 21.93 -3.77
C GLY A 40 1.17 21.28 -3.47
N GLU A 41 0.44 21.88 -2.54
CA GLU A 41 -0.87 21.42 -2.04
C GLU A 41 -1.92 21.20 -3.13
N THR A 42 -1.99 22.10 -4.12
CA THR A 42 -2.98 22.01 -5.21
C THR A 42 -2.80 20.74 -6.05
N GLU A 43 -1.56 20.41 -6.40
CA GLU A 43 -1.23 19.20 -7.15
C GLU A 43 -1.34 17.94 -6.30
N LYS A 44 -1.03 18.04 -5.00
CA LYS A 44 -1.27 16.96 -4.05
C LYS A 44 -2.75 16.58 -4.01
N LYS A 45 -3.65 17.57 -3.94
CA LYS A 45 -5.10 17.32 -3.95
C LYS A 45 -5.57 16.58 -5.19
N LYS A 46 -5.01 16.91 -6.36
CA LYS A 46 -5.29 16.20 -7.63
C LYS A 46 -4.78 14.75 -7.63
N THR A 47 -3.80 14.43 -6.79
CA THR A 47 -3.17 13.10 -6.73
C THR A 47 -4.01 12.10 -5.94
N TYR A 48 -4.90 12.56 -5.04
CA TYR A 48 -5.74 11.67 -4.22
C TYR A 48 -6.69 10.81 -5.04
N LEU A 49 -7.42 11.43 -5.98
CA LEU A 49 -8.43 10.72 -6.76
C LEU A 49 -7.79 9.58 -7.59
N PRO A 50 -6.69 9.79 -8.34
CA PRO A 50 -5.97 8.69 -8.99
C PRO A 50 -5.54 7.57 -8.02
N CYS A 51 -4.93 7.91 -6.88
CA CYS A 51 -4.52 6.89 -5.90
C CYS A 51 -5.72 6.08 -5.40
N LEU A 52 -6.82 6.75 -5.05
CA LEU A 52 -8.05 6.09 -4.62
C LEU A 52 -8.63 5.19 -5.71
N LEU A 53 -8.64 5.64 -6.96
CA LEU A 53 -9.12 4.84 -8.10
C LEU A 53 -8.27 3.60 -8.32
N PHE A 54 -6.94 3.67 -8.17
CA PHE A 54 -6.08 2.49 -8.23
C PHE A 54 -6.38 1.52 -7.09
N GLY A 55 -6.49 2.01 -5.85
CA GLY A 55 -6.81 1.17 -4.69
C GLY A 55 -8.18 0.49 -4.80
N ALA A 56 -9.21 1.26 -5.13
CA ALA A 56 -10.56 0.77 -5.34
C ALA A 56 -10.65 -0.18 -6.54
N GLY A 57 -9.93 0.11 -7.63
CA GLY A 57 -9.85 -0.76 -8.79
C GLY A 57 -9.21 -2.10 -8.47
N MET A 58 -8.09 -2.12 -7.73
CA MET A 58 -7.45 -3.36 -7.27
C MET A 58 -8.40 -4.16 -6.37
N LEU A 59 -9.10 -3.50 -5.45
CA LEU A 59 -10.07 -4.16 -4.57
C LEU A 59 -11.25 -4.75 -5.37
N ALA A 60 -11.82 -3.98 -6.30
CA ALA A 60 -12.91 -4.43 -7.15
C ALA A 60 -12.50 -5.63 -8.01
N ALA A 61 -11.30 -5.60 -8.59
CA ALA A 61 -10.77 -6.71 -9.37
C ALA A 61 -10.62 -7.99 -8.51
N LEU A 62 -10.10 -7.87 -7.28
CA LEU A 62 -10.04 -8.99 -6.35
C LEU A 62 -11.43 -9.53 -5.99
N VAL A 63 -12.40 -8.65 -5.69
CA VAL A 63 -13.77 -9.08 -5.38
C VAL A 63 -14.39 -9.82 -6.56
N VAL A 64 -14.29 -9.28 -7.77
CA VAL A 64 -14.81 -9.93 -8.99
C VAL A 64 -14.16 -11.29 -9.21
N GLN A 65 -12.84 -11.38 -8.99
CA GLN A 65 -12.12 -12.65 -9.07
C GLN A 65 -12.65 -13.69 -8.08
N GLY A 66 -12.98 -13.29 -6.84
CA GLY A 66 -13.55 -14.18 -5.83
C GLY A 66 -14.95 -14.69 -6.14
N LEU A 67 -15.69 -14.03 -7.04
CA LEU A 67 -17.07 -14.39 -7.39
C LEU A 67 -17.16 -15.54 -8.42
N VAL A 68 -16.05 -15.95 -9.03
CA VAL A 68 -16.03 -16.96 -10.10
C VAL A 68 -16.46 -18.36 -9.61
N ASN A 69 -16.25 -18.66 -8.32
CA ASN A 69 -16.58 -19.95 -7.71
C ASN A 69 -16.10 -21.15 -8.56
N GLN A 70 -14.80 -21.17 -8.84
CA GLN A 70 -14.11 -22.23 -9.56
C GLN A 70 -13.81 -23.45 -8.65
N THR A 71 -13.40 -24.58 -9.22
CA THR A 71 -13.14 -25.82 -8.46
C THR A 71 -11.91 -25.68 -7.57
N SER A 72 -10.86 -25.00 -8.06
CA SER A 72 -9.60 -24.73 -7.36
C SER A 72 -9.78 -23.99 -6.03
N SER A 73 -10.87 -23.23 -5.88
CA SER A 73 -11.23 -22.51 -4.64
C SER A 73 -11.41 -23.41 -3.40
N ARG A 74 -11.55 -24.72 -3.57
CA ARG A 74 -11.63 -25.68 -2.45
C ARG A 74 -10.26 -26.14 -1.98
N THR A 75 -9.19 -25.66 -2.61
CA THR A 75 -7.81 -26.06 -2.36
C THR A 75 -7.07 -24.95 -1.63
N LEU A 76 -6.69 -25.24 -0.38
CA LEU A 76 -6.13 -24.22 0.53
C LEU A 76 -4.91 -23.48 -0.03
N TRP A 77 -3.96 -24.20 -0.64
CA TRP A 77 -2.73 -23.60 -1.16
C TRP A 77 -2.91 -22.78 -2.45
N VAL A 78 -4.08 -22.88 -3.10
CA VAL A 78 -4.49 -21.99 -4.20
C VAL A 78 -5.17 -20.75 -3.65
N VAL A 79 -6.11 -20.92 -2.71
CA VAL A 79 -6.89 -19.81 -2.14
C VAL A 79 -6.07 -18.91 -1.23
N LEU A 80 -5.12 -19.47 -0.47
CA LEU A 80 -4.39 -18.70 0.53
C LEU A 80 -3.59 -17.54 -0.08
N PRO A 81 -2.77 -17.72 -1.15
CA PRO A 81 -2.11 -16.60 -1.82
C PRO A 81 -3.08 -15.57 -2.38
N TYR A 82 -4.22 -15.99 -2.92
CA TYR A 82 -5.29 -15.10 -3.37
C TYR A 82 -5.87 -14.27 -2.22
N PHE A 83 -6.25 -14.91 -1.11
CA PHE A 83 -6.82 -14.23 0.05
C PHE A 83 -5.83 -13.24 0.67
N CYS A 84 -4.54 -13.59 0.72
CA CYS A 84 -3.50 -12.70 1.20
C CYS A 84 -3.29 -11.44 0.33
N GLN A 85 -3.82 -11.36 -0.90
CA GLN A 85 -3.80 -10.14 -1.71
C GLN A 85 -4.69 -9.03 -1.15
N PHE A 86 -5.73 -9.37 -0.37
CA PHE A 86 -6.58 -8.35 0.26
C PHE A 86 -5.83 -7.51 1.27
N LEU A 87 -4.87 -8.09 2.01
CA LEU A 87 -4.10 -7.37 3.03
C LEU A 87 -3.34 -6.16 2.44
N PRO A 88 -2.46 -6.31 1.44
CA PRO A 88 -1.75 -5.17 0.88
C PRO A 88 -2.72 -4.17 0.22
N VAL A 89 -3.83 -4.61 -0.40
CA VAL A 89 -4.83 -3.66 -0.94
C VAL A 89 -5.51 -2.85 0.17
N LEU A 90 -5.88 -3.47 1.30
CA LEU A 90 -6.47 -2.75 2.43
C LEU A 90 -5.45 -1.78 3.07
N PHE A 91 -4.20 -2.21 3.26
CA PHE A 91 -3.15 -1.32 3.76
C PHE A 91 -2.80 -0.20 2.78
N PHE A 92 -2.92 -0.42 1.48
CA PHE A 92 -2.81 0.61 0.46
C PHE A 92 -3.88 1.68 0.64
N LEU A 93 -5.15 1.29 0.86
CA LEU A 93 -6.26 2.22 1.13
C LEU A 93 -6.04 3.02 2.42
N ILE A 94 -5.54 2.38 3.48
CA ILE A 94 -5.15 3.08 4.71
C ILE A 94 -4.03 4.09 4.42
N GLY A 95 -3.06 3.73 3.57
CA GLY A 95 -2.01 4.63 3.10
C GLY A 95 -2.55 5.87 2.38
N ILE A 96 -3.63 5.74 1.61
CA ILE A 96 -4.30 6.89 0.98
C ILE A 96 -4.88 7.84 2.02
N VAL A 97 -5.55 7.33 3.05
CA VAL A 97 -6.13 8.15 4.12
C VAL A 97 -5.05 8.93 4.87
N GLU A 98 -3.92 8.27 5.14
CA GLU A 98 -2.80 8.89 5.84
C GLU A 98 -2.09 9.92 4.98
N PHE A 99 -1.95 9.63 3.67
CA PHE A 99 -1.49 10.60 2.70
C PHE A 99 -2.44 11.80 2.60
N ALA A 100 -3.76 11.59 2.72
CA ALA A 100 -4.77 12.65 2.69
C ALA A 100 -4.63 13.66 3.84
N GLY A 101 -4.33 13.18 5.04
CA GLY A 101 -4.12 14.02 6.23
C GLY A 101 -2.75 14.69 6.31
N ALA A 102 -1.75 14.23 5.55
CA ALA A 102 -0.41 14.80 5.58
C ALA A 102 -0.33 16.18 4.87
N THR A 103 0.77 16.91 5.00
CA THR A 103 1.08 18.05 4.10
C THR A 103 2.12 17.61 3.05
N PRO A 104 2.43 18.39 1.99
CA PRO A 104 3.52 18.10 1.07
C PRO A 104 4.89 18.00 1.74
N ARG A 105 5.08 18.57 2.94
CA ARG A 105 6.28 18.43 3.76
C ARG A 105 5.96 17.45 4.90
N MET A 106 6.31 16.18 4.71
CA MET A 106 5.92 15.08 5.58
C MET A 106 7.03 14.76 6.58
N THR A 107 6.66 14.48 7.83
CA THR A 107 7.57 13.76 8.73
C THR A 107 7.81 12.36 8.20
N ARG A 108 8.91 11.71 8.60
CA ARG A 108 9.19 10.31 8.27
C ARG A 108 7.99 9.39 8.53
N GLN A 109 7.33 9.53 9.68
CA GLN A 109 6.14 8.75 10.00
C GLN A 109 5.01 8.96 8.99
N GLN A 110 4.73 10.21 8.60
CA GLN A 110 3.68 10.53 7.62
C GLN A 110 4.02 9.99 6.24
N TYR A 111 5.29 10.05 5.84
CA TYR A 111 5.75 9.48 4.58
C TYR A 111 5.63 7.94 4.55
N ASP A 112 6.19 7.26 5.56
CA ASP A 112 6.20 5.79 5.64
C ASP A 112 4.78 5.23 5.70
N LYS A 113 3.92 5.85 6.51
CA LYS A 113 2.50 5.48 6.63
C LYS A 113 1.66 5.94 5.43
N GLY A 114 2.04 6.96 4.69
CA GLY A 114 1.30 7.42 3.52
C GLY A 114 1.84 6.81 2.23
N VAL A 115 2.74 7.57 1.61
CA VAL A 115 3.31 7.32 0.28
C VAL A 115 4.14 6.04 0.24
N GLY A 116 4.98 5.80 1.25
CA GLY A 116 5.83 4.62 1.35
C GLY A 116 5.01 3.33 1.40
N ARG A 117 3.98 3.31 2.25
CA ARG A 117 3.03 2.19 2.36
C ARG A 117 2.30 1.91 1.06
N MET A 118 1.80 2.94 0.36
CA MET A 118 1.15 2.73 -0.95
C MET A 118 2.10 2.06 -1.95
N HIS A 119 3.36 2.49 -2.02
CA HIS A 119 4.36 1.89 -2.91
C HIS A 119 4.64 0.42 -2.56
N PHE A 120 4.96 0.14 -1.30
CA PHE A 120 5.25 -1.20 -0.83
C PHE A 120 4.06 -2.15 -1.06
N CYS A 121 2.85 -1.71 -0.72
CA CYS A 121 1.64 -2.49 -0.92
C CYS A 121 1.35 -2.74 -2.41
N GLY A 122 1.58 -1.76 -3.29
CA GLY A 122 1.44 -1.95 -4.73
C GLY A 122 2.36 -3.07 -5.27
N ILE A 123 3.62 -3.10 -4.83
CA ILE A 123 4.56 -4.17 -5.17
C ILE A 123 4.10 -5.51 -4.57
N ALA A 124 3.68 -5.52 -3.30
CA ALA A 124 3.22 -6.73 -2.63
C ALA A 124 2.01 -7.37 -3.36
N VAL A 125 1.07 -6.56 -3.87
CA VAL A 125 -0.05 -7.06 -4.69
C VAL A 125 0.45 -7.78 -5.93
N ILE A 126 1.45 -7.23 -6.65
CA ILE A 126 2.01 -7.87 -7.86
C ILE A 126 2.64 -9.23 -7.50
N VAL A 127 3.45 -9.28 -6.44
CA VAL A 127 4.10 -10.51 -5.99
C VAL A 127 3.09 -11.58 -5.60
N MET A 128 2.06 -11.20 -4.82
CA MET A 128 1.02 -12.13 -4.37
C MET A 128 0.11 -12.59 -5.52
N ALA A 129 -0.20 -11.73 -6.48
CA ALA A 129 -0.95 -12.09 -7.68
C ALA A 129 -0.15 -13.06 -8.56
N ALA A 130 1.16 -12.84 -8.73
CA ALA A 130 2.02 -13.77 -9.46
C ALA A 130 2.09 -15.15 -8.76
N LEU A 131 2.26 -15.17 -7.44
CA LEU A 131 2.26 -16.41 -6.66
C LEU A 131 0.93 -17.16 -6.80
N SER A 132 -0.19 -16.47 -6.69
CA SER A 132 -1.52 -17.06 -6.87
C SER A 132 -1.72 -17.61 -8.28
N THR A 133 -1.24 -16.91 -9.30
CA THR A 133 -1.25 -17.36 -10.70
C THR A 133 -0.46 -18.66 -10.85
N VAL A 134 0.72 -18.77 -10.24
CA VAL A 134 1.54 -19.99 -10.26
C VAL A 134 0.82 -21.15 -9.56
N CYS A 135 0.24 -20.92 -8.39
CA CYS A 135 -0.55 -21.95 -7.71
C CYS A 135 -1.71 -22.45 -8.57
N GLU A 136 -2.44 -21.55 -9.23
CA GLU A 136 -3.53 -21.91 -10.13
C GLU A 136 -3.01 -22.76 -11.31
N VAL A 137 -1.95 -22.33 -11.99
CA VAL A 137 -1.36 -23.12 -13.09
C VAL A 137 -0.94 -24.52 -12.65
N VAL A 138 -0.31 -24.64 -11.47
CA VAL A 138 0.07 -25.94 -10.89
C VAL A 138 -1.18 -26.80 -10.60
N TYR A 139 -2.25 -26.20 -10.09
CA TYR A 139 -3.52 -26.90 -9.84
C TYR A 139 -4.09 -27.49 -11.13
N LEU A 140 -4.12 -26.72 -12.21
CA LEU A 140 -4.63 -27.16 -13.52
C LEU A 140 -3.83 -28.33 -14.09
N ILE A 141 -2.51 -28.35 -13.88
CA ILE A 141 -1.66 -29.45 -14.34
C ILE A 141 -1.92 -30.73 -13.53
N ILE A 142 -1.95 -30.63 -12.19
CA ILE A 142 -2.07 -31.81 -11.30
C ILE A 142 -3.47 -32.44 -11.37
N ARG A 143 -4.53 -31.62 -11.47
CA ARG A 143 -5.93 -32.05 -11.37
C ARG A 143 -6.63 -32.15 -12.73
N ARG A 144 -5.85 -32.31 -13.81
CA ARG A 144 -6.36 -32.31 -15.18
C ARG A 144 -7.57 -33.24 -15.34
N GLY A 145 -8.68 -32.68 -15.87
CA GLY A 145 -9.93 -33.42 -16.11
C GLY A 145 -10.86 -33.54 -14.90
N GLN A 146 -10.52 -32.94 -13.75
CA GLN A 146 -11.32 -32.99 -12.51
C GLN A 146 -12.00 -31.64 -12.16
N TYR A 147 -12.04 -30.68 -13.08
CA TYR A 147 -12.52 -29.31 -12.82
C TYR A 147 -13.25 -28.72 -14.04
N ASP A 148 -14.02 -27.65 -13.80
CA ASP A 148 -14.66 -26.86 -14.86
C ASP A 148 -13.62 -25.92 -15.51
N ILE A 149 -13.07 -26.34 -16.66
CA ILE A 149 -12.01 -25.62 -17.38
C ILE A 149 -12.39 -24.16 -17.69
N VAL A 150 -13.67 -23.86 -17.97
CA VAL A 150 -14.07 -22.50 -18.35
C VAL A 150 -13.93 -21.57 -17.16
N ARG A 151 -14.43 -21.99 -15.99
CA ARG A 151 -14.32 -21.20 -14.75
C ARG A 151 -12.89 -21.01 -14.31
N GLU A 152 -12.08 -22.07 -14.40
CA GLU A 152 -10.67 -21.97 -14.02
C GLU A 152 -9.90 -21.00 -14.92
N LEU A 153 -10.15 -21.02 -16.24
CA LEU A 153 -9.53 -20.06 -17.15
C LEU A 153 -10.01 -18.63 -16.87
N ILE A 154 -11.29 -18.41 -16.60
CA ILE A 154 -11.81 -17.10 -16.19
C ILE A 154 -11.10 -16.62 -14.93
N TYR A 155 -10.99 -17.46 -13.90
CA TYR A 155 -10.30 -17.12 -12.67
C TYR A 155 -8.82 -16.78 -12.90
N LEU A 156 -8.12 -17.58 -13.71
CA LEU A 156 -6.72 -17.35 -14.09
C LEU A 156 -6.53 -16.01 -14.82
N PHE A 157 -7.40 -15.69 -15.79
CA PHE A 157 -7.34 -14.43 -16.52
C PHE A 157 -7.64 -13.21 -15.64
N LEU A 158 -8.44 -13.36 -14.58
CA LEU A 158 -8.77 -12.26 -13.66
C LEU A 158 -7.59 -11.81 -12.76
N HIS A 159 -6.49 -12.55 -12.71
CA HIS A 159 -5.24 -12.04 -12.14
C HIS A 159 -4.63 -10.90 -12.97
N VAL A 160 -4.87 -10.87 -14.29
CA VAL A 160 -4.27 -9.88 -15.19
C VAL A 160 -4.72 -8.45 -14.84
N PRO A 161 -6.03 -8.14 -14.67
CA PRO A 161 -6.47 -6.81 -14.22
C PRO A 161 -5.81 -6.34 -12.92
N VAL A 162 -5.67 -7.23 -11.92
CA VAL A 162 -5.04 -6.89 -10.63
C VAL A 162 -3.59 -6.45 -10.85
N ILE A 163 -2.82 -7.25 -11.61
CA ILE A 163 -1.41 -6.95 -11.91
C ILE A 163 -1.29 -5.67 -12.75
N VAL A 164 -2.14 -5.49 -13.76
CA VAL A 164 -2.12 -4.31 -14.65
C VAL A 164 -2.39 -3.03 -13.86
N LEU A 165 -3.39 -3.04 -12.98
CA LEU A 165 -3.71 -1.88 -12.12
C LEU A 165 -2.56 -1.56 -11.17
N ALA A 166 -1.95 -2.55 -10.53
CA ALA A 166 -0.81 -2.36 -9.65
C ALA A 166 0.44 -1.84 -10.42
N CYS A 167 0.68 -2.34 -11.64
CA CYS A 167 1.75 -1.85 -12.52
C CYS A 167 1.50 -0.41 -12.98
N PHE A 168 0.26 -0.05 -13.32
CA PHE A 168 -0.08 1.34 -13.65
C PHE A 168 0.08 2.26 -12.44
N PHE A 169 -0.28 1.80 -11.25
CA PHE A 169 0.05 2.53 -10.02
C PHE A 169 1.56 2.69 -9.85
N ALA A 170 2.38 1.65 -10.08
CA ALA A 170 3.84 1.76 -9.97
C ALA A 170 4.42 2.79 -10.97
N ARG A 171 3.90 2.83 -12.21
CA ARG A 171 4.28 3.86 -13.19
C ARG A 171 3.83 5.26 -12.75
N TYR A 172 2.61 5.38 -12.25
CA TYR A 172 2.09 6.62 -11.69
C TYR A 172 2.94 7.08 -10.50
N TYR A 173 3.34 6.14 -9.65
CA TYR A 173 4.19 6.39 -8.50
C TYR A 173 5.52 6.99 -8.92
N ASN A 174 6.20 6.35 -9.88
CA ASN A 174 7.46 6.83 -10.42
C ASN A 174 7.32 8.20 -11.08
N LYS A 175 6.17 8.53 -11.68
CA LYS A 175 5.95 9.84 -12.30
C LYS A 175 5.71 10.94 -11.27
N LYS A 176 5.05 10.65 -10.15
CA LYS A 176 4.58 11.67 -9.19
C LYS A 176 5.44 11.76 -7.92
N PHE A 177 5.97 10.65 -7.43
CA PHE A 177 6.64 10.59 -6.13
C PHE A 177 8.15 10.32 -6.20
N SER A 178 8.72 10.04 -7.38
CA SER A 178 10.18 9.81 -7.50
C SER A 178 11.03 11.04 -7.18
N GLY A 179 10.48 12.25 -7.35
CA GLY A 179 11.16 13.51 -7.05
C GLY A 179 11.09 13.95 -5.59
N ILE A 180 10.76 13.05 -4.65
CA ILE A 180 10.73 13.40 -3.22
C ILE A 180 12.14 13.72 -2.74
N SER A 181 12.34 14.93 -2.22
CA SER A 181 13.60 15.34 -1.61
C SER A 181 13.57 15.10 -0.10
N VAL A 182 14.69 14.66 0.46
CA VAL A 182 14.86 14.48 1.89
C VAL A 182 15.66 15.66 2.43
N GLU A 183 15.03 16.47 3.27
CA GLU A 183 15.68 17.52 4.04
C GLU A 183 16.05 16.93 5.40
N SER A 184 17.34 16.69 5.67
CA SER A 184 17.74 16.24 7.00
C SER A 184 17.53 17.33 8.03
N GLY A 185 16.85 16.96 9.12
CA GLY A 185 16.70 17.82 10.29
C GLY A 185 18.09 18.13 10.88
N LYS A 186 18.33 19.41 11.18
CA LYS A 186 19.52 19.85 11.93
C LYS A 186 19.34 19.61 13.42
#